data_AF-A0A7S2G5C1-F1
#
_entry.id   AF-A0A7S2G5C1-F1
#
_cell.length_a   1.000
_cell.length_b   1.000
_cell.length_c   1.000
_cell.angle_alpha   90.00
_cell.angle_beta   90.00
_cell.angle_gamma   90.00
#
_symmetry.space_group_name_H-M   'P 1'
#
loop_
_entity.id
_entity.type
_entity.pdbx_description
1 polymer ?
#
loop_
_entity_poly.entity_id
_entity_poly.type
_entity_poly.pdbx_seq_one_letter_code
_entity_poly.pdbx_strand_id
1 'polypeptide(L)'
;LCHPGTSPSQSWAEETAPHVQSAIEGLASSSPRKPPPRADAEFLLSQPESHESGLVKLIKPEESVDMNYCQWDGDGHFNMKGYPGRNPPTLGQIVRYLQKLDEAVADAPAVVHLTSQDRRATGAVLAGAVMVLAQGMTAEAAWAKILRGCPAPSTNPAEAWDRFSSPFSPTGATGESSLTVLDCLSGLEAARRLSWLEDYKTFDVEAWRFLRRKFDASWLIPGEMIAFGDPQLTAQNPRFPGLLLSPTSKEKGQSPMAHPVSECDLSNASTATSFSVVEENEEATPLKPFAGTPVRPFSAEQKSQMEYLQKDSFASLFLRMGIRHIVRLNYLHECKQEINCPTALIDINMKVGNYEFKDGSVPGRKTLRSFVSHCERAHAEGLAVHCKAGLGRT
;
A
#
# COMPACT_ATOMS: atom_id res chain seq x y z
N LEU A 1 8.66 3.75 20.32
CA LEU A 1 8.47 5.21 20.47
C LEU A 1 9.60 5.75 21.32
N CYS A 2 10.74 6.09 20.71
CA CYS A 2 11.83 6.82 21.34
C CYS A 2 12.21 7.99 20.45
N HIS A 3 12.35 9.17 21.06
CA HIS A 3 12.69 10.46 20.45
C HIS A 3 14.08 10.44 19.78
N PRO A 4 14.35 11.36 18.83
CA PRO A 4 15.67 11.55 18.23
C PRO A 4 16.60 12.19 19.28
N GLY A 5 17.74 11.56 19.54
CA GLY A 5 18.74 12.10 20.46
C GLY A 5 19.45 11.08 21.36
N THR A 6 19.12 9.79 21.29
CA THR A 6 19.96 8.77 21.88
C THR A 6 20.82 8.16 20.79
N SER A 7 22.13 8.39 20.88
CA SER A 7 23.13 7.50 20.27
C SER A 7 22.71 6.05 20.60
N PRO A 8 22.91 5.08 19.69
CA PRO A 8 22.68 3.68 20.01
C PRO A 8 23.33 3.39 21.37
N SER A 9 22.59 2.85 22.33
CA SER A 9 23.19 2.57 23.64
C SER A 9 24.43 1.70 23.40
N GLN A 10 25.58 2.05 23.97
CA GLN A 10 26.84 1.31 23.79
C GLN A 10 26.62 -0.21 23.95
N SER A 11 25.73 -0.61 24.86
CA SER A 11 25.30 -2.00 25.08
C SER A 11 24.80 -2.72 23.82
N TRP A 12 24.00 -2.06 22.98
CA TRP A 12 23.45 -2.69 21.77
C TRP A 12 24.51 -2.84 20.67
N ALA A 13 25.41 -1.86 20.56
CA ALA A 13 26.52 -1.93 19.61
C ALA A 13 27.49 -3.07 20.00
N GLU A 14 27.78 -3.21 21.29
CA GLU A 14 28.60 -4.31 21.84
C GLU A 14 27.99 -5.70 21.59
N GLU A 15 26.66 -5.85 21.74
CA GLU A 15 25.94 -7.09 21.48
C GLU A 15 25.90 -7.45 19.98
N THR A 16 25.76 -6.45 19.11
CA THR A 16 25.53 -6.65 17.67
C THR A 16 26.84 -6.76 16.88
N ALA A 17 27.93 -6.16 17.37
CA ALA A 17 29.22 -6.12 16.68
C ALA A 17 29.79 -7.49 16.31
N PRO A 18 29.74 -8.55 17.15
CA PRO A 18 30.22 -9.88 16.76
C PRO A 18 29.51 -10.45 15.53
N HIS A 19 28.20 -10.20 15.39
CA HIS A 19 27.41 -10.68 14.26
C HIS A 19 27.76 -9.94 12.97
N VAL A 20 27.88 -8.61 13.05
CA VAL A 20 28.31 -7.78 11.92
C VAL A 20 29.73 -8.15 11.50
N GLN A 21 30.64 -8.29 12.47
CA GLN A 21 32.01 -8.73 12.24
C GLN A 21 32.07 -10.07 11.50
N SER A 22 31.30 -11.07 11.96
CA SER A 22 31.25 -12.38 11.31
C SER A 22 30.69 -12.30 9.87
N ALA A 23 29.67 -11.48 9.63
CA ALA A 23 29.13 -11.28 8.29
C ALA A 23 30.15 -10.64 7.34
N ILE A 24 30.91 -9.65 7.83
CA ILE A 24 31.95 -8.99 7.05
C ILE A 24 33.13 -9.95 6.79
N GLU A 25 33.54 -10.74 7.77
CA GLU A 25 34.57 -11.79 7.59
C GLU A 25 34.15 -12.84 6.56
N GLY A 26 32.88 -13.25 6.58
CA GLY A 26 32.30 -14.12 5.57
C GLY A 26 32.37 -13.52 4.17
N LEU A 27 32.07 -12.23 4.02
CA LEU A 27 32.18 -11.52 2.73
C LEU A 27 33.64 -11.30 2.29
N ALA A 28 34.55 -10.98 3.22
CA ALA A 28 35.98 -10.80 2.94
C ALA A 28 36.66 -12.12 2.51
N SER A 29 36.12 -13.29 2.86
CA SER A 29 36.61 -14.56 2.30
C SER A 29 36.40 -14.68 0.78
N SER A 30 35.55 -13.82 0.19
CA SER A 30 35.26 -13.74 -1.25
C SER A 30 35.88 -12.54 -1.98
N SER A 31 36.60 -11.65 -1.27
CA SER A 31 37.21 -10.43 -1.82
C SER A 31 38.58 -10.15 -1.17
N PRO A 32 39.63 -9.73 -1.89
CA PRO A 32 41.00 -9.68 -1.37
C PRO A 32 41.29 -8.60 -0.31
N ARG A 33 40.28 -7.90 0.23
CA ARG A 33 40.47 -6.86 1.25
C ARG A 33 40.28 -7.42 2.66
N LYS A 34 41.17 -7.00 3.56
CA LYS A 34 41.16 -7.41 4.97
C LYS A 34 39.89 -6.87 5.66
N PRO A 35 39.14 -7.70 6.40
CA PRO A 35 37.96 -7.23 7.12
C PRO A 35 38.34 -6.21 8.22
N PRO A 36 37.46 -5.24 8.53
CA PRO A 36 37.62 -4.35 9.67
C PRO A 36 37.66 -5.16 10.98
N PRO A 37 38.42 -4.77 12.02
CA PRO A 37 38.42 -5.41 13.34
C PRO A 37 37.12 -5.20 14.13
N ARG A 38 36.83 -6.04 15.14
CA ARG A 38 35.61 -5.97 15.98
C ARG A 38 35.36 -4.58 16.60
N ALA A 39 36.40 -3.91 17.08
CA ALA A 39 36.28 -2.55 17.64
C ALA A 39 35.76 -1.55 16.59
N ASP A 40 36.10 -1.76 15.32
CA ASP A 40 35.57 -0.97 14.21
C ASP A 40 34.11 -1.37 13.90
N ALA A 41 33.68 -2.61 14.14
CA ALA A 41 32.27 -3.00 14.05
C ALA A 41 31.41 -2.35 15.15
N GLU A 42 31.88 -2.31 16.40
CA GLU A 42 31.24 -1.57 17.50
C GLU A 42 31.15 -0.08 17.16
N PHE A 43 32.23 0.48 16.63
CA PHE A 43 32.25 1.85 16.14
C PHE A 43 31.23 2.06 15.00
N LEU A 44 31.23 1.23 13.95
CA LEU A 44 30.29 1.32 12.82
C LEU A 44 28.82 1.26 13.27
N LEU A 45 28.52 0.44 14.27
CA LEU A 45 27.18 0.33 14.84
C LEU A 45 26.77 1.56 15.65
N SER A 46 27.73 2.19 16.33
CA SER A 46 27.53 3.42 17.11
C SER A 46 27.33 4.67 16.25
N GLN A 47 27.68 4.61 14.96
CA GLN A 47 27.53 5.73 14.04
C GLN A 47 26.10 5.82 13.45
N PRO A 48 25.61 7.03 13.11
CA PRO A 48 24.43 7.21 12.29
C PRO A 48 24.64 6.66 10.87
N GLU A 49 23.56 6.44 10.09
CA GLU A 49 23.55 5.80 8.74
C GLU A 49 24.61 6.34 7.74
N SER A 50 25.23 7.48 8.02
CA SER A 50 26.15 8.21 7.14
C SER A 50 27.64 7.97 7.37
N HIS A 51 28.08 7.12 8.31
CA HIS A 51 29.53 6.95 8.53
C HIS A 51 30.10 5.75 7.76
N GLU A 52 30.90 6.10 6.76
CA GLU A 52 31.44 5.23 5.73
C GLU A 52 32.74 4.57 6.21
N SER A 53 32.67 3.27 6.48
CA SER A 53 33.82 2.42 6.14
C SER A 53 33.70 2.21 4.63
N GLY A 54 34.68 2.63 3.83
CA GLY A 54 34.67 2.46 2.36
C GLY A 54 34.59 1.01 1.84
N LEU A 55 34.26 0.06 2.72
CA LEU A 55 34.05 -1.37 2.46
C LEU A 55 32.63 -1.84 2.81
N VAL A 56 31.95 -1.23 3.78
CA VAL A 56 30.68 -1.75 4.30
C VAL A 56 29.74 -0.60 4.61
N LYS A 57 28.55 -0.60 4.00
CA LYS A 57 27.48 0.36 4.30
C LYS A 57 26.43 -0.29 5.19
N LEU A 58 26.02 0.41 6.24
CA LEU A 58 24.99 -0.06 7.18
C LEU A 58 23.66 0.61 6.83
N ILE A 59 22.58 -0.17 6.77
CA ILE A 59 21.21 0.36 6.62
C ILE A 59 20.38 -0.06 7.82
N LYS A 60 19.74 0.92 8.47
CA LYS A 60 18.88 0.72 9.65
C LYS A 60 17.47 1.24 9.33
N PRO A 61 16.60 0.42 8.69
CA PRO A 61 15.32 0.90 8.16
C PRO A 61 14.41 1.58 9.20
N GLU A 62 14.43 1.15 10.46
CA GLU A 62 13.65 1.78 11.52
C GLU A 62 14.16 3.15 11.99
N GLU A 63 15.39 3.53 11.64
CA GLU A 63 15.96 4.85 11.92
C GLU A 63 15.85 5.79 10.70
N SER A 64 15.49 5.25 9.55
CA SER A 64 15.45 5.99 8.29
C SER A 64 14.20 6.86 8.17
N VAL A 65 14.40 8.18 8.06
CA VAL A 65 13.33 9.17 7.88
C VAL A 65 12.56 8.95 6.57
N ASP A 66 13.25 8.57 5.50
CA ASP A 66 12.62 8.29 4.18
C ASP A 66 11.68 7.09 4.21
N MET A 67 11.95 6.17 5.13
CA MET A 67 11.14 5.00 5.44
C MET A 67 10.05 5.31 6.46
N ASN A 68 9.93 6.55 6.91
CA ASN A 68 9.10 6.99 8.01
C ASN A 68 9.31 6.11 9.26
N TYR A 69 10.56 5.77 9.56
CA TYR A 69 10.92 4.88 10.68
C TYR A 69 10.24 3.50 10.62
N CYS A 70 9.86 3.07 9.42
CA CYS A 70 9.01 1.90 9.16
C CYS A 70 7.65 1.94 9.90
N GLN A 71 7.10 3.13 10.14
CA GLN A 71 5.81 3.33 10.77
C GLN A 71 4.79 3.77 9.72
N TRP A 72 3.60 3.18 9.76
CA TRP A 72 2.45 3.68 9.04
C TRP A 72 1.63 4.53 10.01
N ASP A 73 1.55 5.83 9.74
CA ASP A 73 0.85 6.80 10.58
C ASP A 73 -0.56 7.15 10.06
N GLY A 74 -0.97 6.53 8.94
CA GLY A 74 -2.31 6.65 8.35
C GLY A 74 -2.42 7.60 7.17
N ASP A 75 -1.29 8.01 6.57
CA ASP A 75 -1.22 8.83 5.34
C ASP A 75 -2.07 10.13 5.40
N GLY A 76 -2.33 10.65 6.61
CA GLY A 76 -3.11 11.86 6.83
C GLY A 76 -4.64 11.71 6.78
N HIS A 77 -5.16 10.51 6.49
CA HIS A 77 -6.60 10.21 6.56
C HIS A 77 -6.98 9.47 7.85
N PHE A 78 -6.06 8.66 8.37
CA PHE A 78 -6.22 7.94 9.63
C PHE A 78 -5.17 8.40 10.63
N ASN A 79 -5.52 8.42 11.91
CA ASN A 79 -4.56 8.70 12.98
C ASN A 79 -4.14 7.38 13.62
N MET A 80 -2.95 6.90 13.28
CA MET A 80 -2.44 5.64 13.83
C MET A 80 -1.66 5.81 15.14
N LYS A 81 -1.53 7.03 15.70
CA LYS A 81 -0.70 7.29 16.90
C LYS A 81 -1.16 6.53 18.16
N GLY A 82 -2.43 6.12 18.20
CA GLY A 82 -3.00 5.35 19.31
C GLY A 82 -2.87 3.83 19.18
N TYR A 83 -2.32 3.34 18.06
CA TYR A 83 -2.18 1.93 17.78
C TYR A 83 -0.72 1.49 17.83
N PRO A 84 -0.45 0.21 18.14
CA PRO A 84 0.90 -0.32 18.12
C PRO A 84 1.52 -0.21 16.71
N GLY A 85 2.68 0.45 16.62
CA GLY A 85 3.38 0.68 15.35
C GLY A 85 4.04 -0.56 14.74
N ARG A 86 3.53 -1.77 15.00
CA ARG A 86 4.09 -3.07 14.58
C ARG A 86 3.35 -3.63 13.36
N ASN A 87 3.09 -2.76 12.38
CA ASN A 87 2.46 -3.13 11.12
C ASN A 87 3.51 -3.64 10.13
N PRO A 88 3.13 -4.47 9.13
CA PRO A 88 4.01 -4.77 8.01
C PRO A 88 4.34 -3.46 7.27
N PRO A 89 5.53 -3.37 6.64
CA PRO A 89 5.88 -2.20 5.86
C PRO A 89 4.92 -2.03 4.68
N THR A 90 4.50 -0.80 4.42
CA THR A 90 3.67 -0.45 3.24
C THR A 90 4.44 -0.71 1.94
N LEU A 91 3.73 -0.83 0.82
CA LEU A 91 4.36 -0.97 -0.50
C LEU A 91 5.36 0.17 -0.78
N GLY A 92 4.99 1.42 -0.49
CA GLY A 92 5.88 2.57 -0.66
C GLY A 92 7.15 2.49 0.20
N GLN A 93 7.07 1.93 1.41
CA GLN A 93 8.25 1.66 2.25
C GLN A 93 9.11 0.55 1.66
N ILE A 94 8.51 -0.57 1.25
CA ILE A 94 9.23 -1.69 0.64
C ILE A 94 10.02 -1.23 -0.59
N VAL A 95 9.35 -0.52 -1.51
CA VAL A 95 9.98 -0.01 -2.74
C VAL A 95 11.08 1.01 -2.40
N ARG A 96 10.82 1.94 -1.48
CA ARG A 96 11.84 2.92 -1.06
C ARG A 96 13.07 2.25 -0.47
N TYR A 97 12.89 1.19 0.32
CA TYR A 97 13.99 0.42 0.88
C TYR A 97 14.82 -0.26 -0.22
N LEU A 98 14.18 -0.89 -1.20
CA LEU A 98 14.87 -1.50 -2.34
C LEU A 98 15.68 -0.49 -3.15
N GLN A 99 15.11 0.69 -3.42
CA GLN A 99 15.80 1.78 -4.13
C GLN A 99 17.03 2.27 -3.32
N LYS A 100 16.89 2.49 -2.01
CA LYS A 100 18.02 2.85 -1.14
C LYS A 100 19.09 1.76 -1.06
N LEU A 101 18.68 0.49 -1.12
CA LEU A 101 19.61 -0.63 -1.13
C LEU A 101 20.41 -0.66 -2.44
N ASP A 102 19.78 -0.43 -3.59
CA ASP A 102 20.48 -0.35 -4.88
C ASP A 102 21.52 0.78 -4.88
N GLU A 103 21.17 1.96 -4.35
CA GLU A 103 22.11 3.07 -4.16
C GLU A 103 23.29 2.65 -3.25
N ALA A 104 22.99 1.99 -2.14
CA ALA A 104 24.01 1.55 -1.19
C ALA A 104 24.97 0.49 -1.77
N VAL A 105 24.45 -0.44 -2.56
CA VAL A 105 25.26 -1.48 -3.23
C VAL A 105 26.10 -0.91 -4.37
N ALA A 106 25.64 0.17 -5.02
CA ALA A 106 26.44 0.89 -6.01
C ALA A 106 27.65 1.59 -5.36
N ASP A 107 27.48 2.09 -4.13
CA ASP A 107 28.51 2.85 -3.41
C ASP A 107 29.51 1.96 -2.64
N ALA A 108 29.08 0.78 -2.20
CA ALA A 108 29.87 -0.07 -1.29
C ALA A 108 29.87 -1.54 -1.72
N PRO A 109 31.00 -2.26 -1.55
CA PRO A 109 31.09 -3.67 -1.96
C PRO A 109 30.29 -4.61 -1.05
N ALA A 110 29.85 -4.13 0.12
CA ALA A 110 28.98 -4.87 1.03
C ALA A 110 27.98 -3.93 1.72
N VAL A 111 26.76 -4.41 1.90
CA VAL A 111 25.71 -3.72 2.66
C VAL A 111 25.17 -4.64 3.75
N VAL A 112 25.06 -4.11 4.96
CA VAL A 112 24.48 -4.80 6.11
C VAL A 112 23.11 -4.20 6.43
N HIS A 113 22.08 -5.04 6.34
CA HIS A 113 20.73 -4.72 6.83
C HIS A 113 20.67 -5.01 8.32
N LEU A 114 20.26 -4.03 9.12
CA LEU A 114 20.16 -4.21 10.56
C LEU A 114 18.81 -3.73 11.10
N THR A 115 18.20 -4.57 11.95
CA THR A 115 17.00 -4.22 12.71
C THR A 115 17.09 -4.69 14.15
N SER A 116 16.49 -3.92 15.04
CA SER A 116 16.19 -4.25 16.43
C SER A 116 15.27 -5.47 16.55
N GLN A 117 15.31 -6.10 17.73
CA GLN A 117 14.44 -7.25 18.06
C GLN A 117 12.96 -6.89 17.94
N ASP A 118 12.57 -5.68 18.35
CA ASP A 118 11.19 -5.17 18.25
C ASP A 118 10.72 -4.97 16.81
N ARG A 119 11.65 -4.81 15.85
CA ARG A 119 11.37 -4.59 14.43
C ARG A 119 11.76 -5.78 13.56
N ARG A 120 12.11 -6.92 14.17
CA ARG A 120 12.58 -8.12 13.49
C ARG A 120 11.63 -8.60 12.38
N ALA A 121 10.32 -8.60 12.63
CA ALA A 121 9.33 -8.97 11.62
C ALA A 121 9.38 -8.04 10.39
N THR A 122 9.39 -6.73 10.64
CA THR A 122 9.47 -5.71 9.59
C THR A 122 10.78 -5.82 8.81
N GLY A 123 11.91 -5.99 9.51
CA GLY A 123 13.22 -6.23 8.92
C GLY A 123 13.25 -7.48 8.04
N ALA A 124 12.65 -8.56 8.52
CA ALA A 124 12.53 -9.81 7.78
C ALA A 124 11.68 -9.65 6.50
N VAL A 125 10.58 -8.89 6.53
CA VAL A 125 9.81 -8.56 5.31
C VAL A 125 10.66 -7.75 4.34
N LEU A 126 11.38 -6.73 4.80
CA LEU A 126 12.23 -5.89 3.95
C LEU A 126 13.39 -6.69 3.34
N ALA A 127 14.09 -7.51 4.12
CA ALA A 127 15.16 -8.38 3.63
C ALA A 127 14.62 -9.44 2.65
N GLY A 128 13.48 -10.04 2.98
CA GLY A 128 12.80 -10.99 2.10
C GLY A 128 12.31 -10.36 0.80
N ALA A 129 11.85 -9.11 0.84
CA ALA A 129 11.43 -8.37 -0.36
C ALA A 129 12.58 -8.19 -1.35
N VAL A 130 13.83 -8.02 -0.90
CA VAL A 130 15.01 -8.02 -1.78
C VAL A 130 15.13 -9.35 -2.53
N MET A 131 15.01 -10.45 -1.81
CA MET A 131 15.11 -11.79 -2.40
C MET A 131 13.96 -12.08 -3.36
N VAL A 132 12.73 -11.69 -3.00
CA VAL A 132 11.54 -11.98 -3.81
C VAL A 132 11.42 -11.06 -5.03
N LEU A 133 11.61 -9.75 -4.85
CA LEU A 133 11.37 -8.76 -5.89
C LEU A 133 12.61 -8.50 -6.75
N ALA A 134 13.80 -8.36 -6.15
CA ALA A 134 15.02 -8.05 -6.90
C ALA A 134 15.74 -9.31 -7.40
N GLN A 135 15.71 -10.42 -6.65
CA GLN A 135 16.40 -11.67 -7.02
C GLN A 135 15.46 -12.74 -7.59
N GLY A 136 14.14 -12.51 -7.60
CA GLY A 136 13.16 -13.43 -8.16
C GLY A 136 13.00 -14.75 -7.41
N MET A 137 13.44 -14.84 -6.15
CA MET A 137 13.24 -16.02 -5.30
C MET A 137 11.75 -16.22 -4.98
N THR A 138 11.35 -17.45 -4.65
CA THR A 138 10.04 -17.70 -4.06
C THR A 138 10.00 -17.22 -2.62
N ALA A 139 8.81 -16.93 -2.10
CA ALA A 139 8.61 -16.49 -0.74
C ALA A 139 9.13 -17.52 0.28
N GLU A 140 8.91 -18.81 0.05
CA GLU A 140 9.37 -19.89 0.92
C GLU A 140 10.90 -19.99 0.93
N ALA A 141 11.54 -19.86 -0.23
CA ALA A 141 13.00 -19.91 -0.33
C ALA A 141 13.65 -18.71 0.37
N ALA A 142 13.07 -17.51 0.20
CA ALA A 142 13.50 -16.31 0.90
C ALA A 142 13.31 -16.45 2.42
N TRP A 143 12.15 -16.95 2.86
CA TRP A 143 11.84 -17.17 4.27
C TRP A 143 12.75 -18.20 4.93
N ALA A 144 12.97 -19.35 4.27
CA ALA A 144 13.92 -20.37 4.73
C ALA A 144 15.35 -19.82 4.85
N LYS A 145 15.75 -18.90 3.96
CA LYS A 145 17.06 -18.23 4.04
C LYS A 145 17.15 -17.27 5.24
N ILE A 146 16.08 -16.53 5.54
CA ILE A 146 16.01 -15.66 6.74
C ILE A 146 16.10 -16.51 8.01
N LEU A 147 15.35 -17.62 8.10
CA LEU A 147 15.33 -18.48 9.28
C LEU A 147 16.66 -19.17 9.57
N ARG A 148 17.59 -19.29 8.60
CA ARG A 148 18.95 -19.77 8.89
C ARG A 148 19.76 -18.79 9.76
N GLY A 149 19.41 -17.51 9.75
CA GLY A 149 20.09 -16.45 10.51
C GLY A 149 19.27 -15.87 11.66
N CYS A 150 18.09 -16.40 11.93
CA CYS A 150 17.16 -15.91 12.96
C CYS A 150 16.64 -17.06 13.83
N PRO A 151 16.25 -16.81 15.09
CA PRO A 151 15.59 -17.82 15.89
C PRO A 151 14.26 -18.23 15.25
N ALA A 152 13.92 -19.52 15.31
CA ALA A 152 12.62 -20.00 14.85
C ALA A 152 11.48 -19.29 15.62
N PRO A 153 10.40 -18.87 14.96
CA PRO A 153 9.22 -18.33 15.64
C PRO A 153 8.61 -19.35 16.61
N SER A 154 8.01 -18.86 17.69
CA SER A 154 7.24 -19.70 18.62
C SER A 154 6.08 -20.39 17.90
N THR A 155 5.74 -21.60 18.33
CA THR A 155 4.51 -22.27 17.87
C THR A 155 3.25 -21.63 18.45
N ASN A 156 3.37 -20.87 19.55
CA ASN A 156 2.29 -20.05 20.10
C ASN A 156 2.17 -18.74 19.29
N PRO A 157 1.06 -18.49 18.57
CA PRO A 157 0.90 -17.28 17.75
C PRO A 157 1.00 -15.96 18.51
N ALA A 158 0.71 -15.95 19.80
CA ALA A 158 0.81 -14.75 20.64
C ALA A 158 2.27 -14.38 20.99
N GLU A 159 3.20 -15.32 20.86
CA GLU A 159 4.63 -15.16 21.19
C GLU A 159 5.52 -15.19 19.93
N ALA A 160 4.96 -15.56 18.78
CA ALA A 160 5.68 -15.67 17.53
C ALA A 160 6.11 -14.28 17.02
N TRP A 161 7.42 -14.09 16.84
CA TRP A 161 7.98 -12.79 16.46
C TRP A 161 7.70 -12.41 15.01
N ASP A 162 7.31 -13.36 14.15
CA ASP A 162 7.13 -13.20 12.71
C ASP A 162 5.72 -12.75 12.32
N ARG A 163 4.90 -12.33 13.29
CA ARG A 163 3.50 -11.95 13.07
C ARG A 163 3.27 -10.46 13.24
N PHE A 164 2.28 -9.95 12.52
CA PHE A 164 1.80 -8.58 12.63
C PHE A 164 0.41 -8.54 13.26
N SER A 165 0.21 -7.60 14.18
CA SER A 165 -1.11 -7.34 14.73
C SER A 165 -2.01 -6.72 13.68
N SER A 166 -3.33 -6.95 13.78
CA SER A 166 -4.29 -6.24 12.95
C SER A 166 -4.12 -4.71 13.09
N PRO A 167 -4.21 -3.92 12.01
CA PRO A 167 -3.82 -2.50 12.03
C PRO A 167 -4.53 -1.64 13.10
N PHE A 168 -5.79 -1.94 13.40
CA PHE A 168 -6.59 -1.21 14.40
C PHE A 168 -6.72 -1.97 15.73
N SER A 169 -5.79 -2.88 16.04
CA SER A 169 -5.75 -3.59 17.31
C SER A 169 -5.13 -2.70 18.40
N PRO A 170 -5.88 -2.30 19.45
CA PRO A 170 -5.34 -1.43 20.50
C PRO A 170 -4.29 -2.16 21.37
N THR A 171 -4.37 -3.49 21.46
CA THR A 171 -3.44 -4.29 22.28
C THR A 171 -2.17 -4.66 21.52
N GLY A 172 -2.23 -4.70 20.17
CA GLY A 172 -1.11 -5.17 19.34
C GLY A 172 -0.88 -6.68 19.49
N ALA A 173 -1.84 -7.40 20.07
CA ALA A 173 -1.76 -8.84 20.20
C ALA A 173 -1.83 -9.51 18.82
N THR A 174 -1.05 -10.57 18.67
CA THR A 174 -1.06 -11.45 17.50
C THR A 174 -1.80 -12.74 17.81
N GLY A 175 -2.35 -13.37 16.78
CA GLY A 175 -3.11 -14.61 16.89
C GLY A 175 -3.02 -15.46 15.62
N GLU A 176 -3.86 -16.48 15.54
CA GLU A 176 -3.89 -17.39 14.39
C GLU A 176 -4.22 -16.68 13.07
N SER A 177 -5.08 -15.66 13.12
CA SER A 177 -5.46 -14.84 11.96
C SER A 177 -4.49 -13.70 11.65
N SER A 178 -3.41 -13.53 12.43
CA SER A 178 -2.39 -12.51 12.16
C SER A 178 -1.58 -12.90 10.94
N LEU A 179 -1.34 -11.92 10.06
CA LEU A 179 -0.40 -12.06 8.95
C LEU A 179 1.01 -12.36 9.48
N THR A 180 1.67 -13.32 8.84
CA THR A 180 3.07 -13.65 9.08
C THR A 180 4.00 -12.93 8.10
N VAL A 181 5.31 -12.94 8.37
CA VAL A 181 6.33 -12.53 7.41
C VAL A 181 6.19 -13.32 6.10
N LEU A 182 5.96 -14.63 6.17
CA LEU A 182 5.79 -15.47 4.98
C LEU A 182 4.57 -15.06 4.16
N ASP A 183 3.45 -14.71 4.80
CA ASP A 183 2.26 -14.23 4.08
C ASP A 183 2.56 -12.92 3.33
N CYS A 184 3.29 -11.99 3.95
CA CYS A 184 3.72 -10.77 3.30
C CYS A 184 4.62 -11.06 2.08
N LEU A 185 5.60 -11.95 2.22
CA LEU A 185 6.48 -12.34 1.11
C LEU A 185 5.71 -13.05 -0.01
N SER A 186 4.74 -13.89 0.33
CA SER A 186 3.87 -14.58 -0.63
C SER A 186 3.02 -13.58 -1.43
N GLY A 187 2.54 -12.53 -0.77
CA GLY A 187 1.86 -11.41 -1.43
C GLY A 187 2.76 -10.67 -2.42
N LEU A 188 4.02 -10.41 -2.06
CA LEU A 188 4.99 -9.79 -2.98
C LEU A 188 5.33 -10.69 -4.16
N GLU A 189 5.49 -11.99 -3.93
CA GLU A 189 5.71 -12.96 -5.00
C GLU A 189 4.51 -13.01 -5.95
N ALA A 190 3.29 -13.05 -5.43
CA ALA A 190 2.08 -13.01 -6.23
C ALA A 190 1.99 -11.72 -7.05
N ALA A 191 2.29 -10.56 -6.44
CA ALA A 191 2.30 -9.28 -7.13
C ALA A 191 3.31 -9.23 -8.28
N ARG A 192 4.54 -9.77 -8.08
CA ARG A 192 5.54 -9.90 -9.15
C ARG A 192 5.06 -10.86 -10.24
N ARG A 193 4.58 -12.05 -9.87
CA ARG A 193 4.14 -13.09 -10.81
C ARG A 193 2.96 -12.64 -11.66
N LEU A 194 2.03 -11.88 -11.08
CA LEU A 194 0.86 -11.31 -11.77
C LEU A 194 1.17 -9.97 -12.44
N SER A 195 2.43 -9.50 -12.40
CA SER A 195 2.85 -8.20 -12.94
C SER A 195 2.09 -6.99 -12.37
N TRP A 196 1.60 -7.09 -11.14
CA TRP A 196 1.02 -5.97 -10.39
C TRP A 196 2.10 -5.04 -9.84
N LEU A 197 3.32 -5.56 -9.65
CA LEU A 197 4.53 -4.79 -9.41
C LEU A 197 5.60 -5.33 -10.36
N GLU A 198 5.67 -4.74 -11.56
CA GLU A 198 6.57 -5.19 -12.62
C GLU A 198 8.04 -4.89 -12.29
N ASP A 199 8.35 -3.63 -11.98
CA ASP A 199 9.68 -3.21 -11.55
C ASP A 199 9.57 -2.16 -10.43
N TYR A 200 10.21 -2.46 -9.30
CA TYR A 200 10.27 -1.53 -8.16
C TYR A 200 11.13 -0.28 -8.49
N LYS A 201 12.05 -0.39 -9.45
CA LYS A 201 12.93 0.73 -9.83
C LYS A 201 12.16 1.84 -10.54
N THR A 202 11.15 1.49 -11.31
CA THR A 202 10.29 2.45 -12.03
C THR A 202 9.07 2.88 -11.23
N PHE A 203 8.83 2.28 -10.06
CA PHE A 203 7.68 2.61 -9.23
C PHE A 203 7.84 4.00 -8.59
N ASP A 204 6.94 4.92 -8.91
CA ASP A 204 6.93 6.29 -8.37
C ASP A 204 6.32 6.31 -6.95
N VAL A 205 7.19 6.12 -5.95
CA VAL A 205 6.82 6.11 -4.53
C VAL A 205 6.15 7.41 -4.11
N GLU A 206 6.60 8.55 -4.64
CA GLU A 206 6.06 9.85 -4.21
C GLU A 206 4.67 10.10 -4.80
N ALA A 207 4.45 9.77 -6.07
CA ALA A 207 3.11 9.81 -6.67
C ALA A 207 2.16 8.84 -5.94
N TRP A 208 2.60 7.63 -5.61
CA TRP A 208 1.79 6.66 -4.87
C TRP A 208 1.41 7.18 -3.48
N ARG A 209 2.37 7.73 -2.73
CA ARG A 209 2.10 8.35 -1.41
C ARG A 209 1.17 9.56 -1.53
N PHE A 210 1.34 10.37 -2.58
CA PHE A 210 0.50 11.54 -2.79
C PHE A 210 -0.94 11.18 -3.16
N LEU A 211 -1.14 10.14 -3.99
CA LEU A 211 -2.46 9.58 -4.28
C LEU A 211 -3.20 9.19 -2.99
N ARG A 212 -2.53 8.47 -2.09
CA ARG A 212 -3.08 8.08 -0.78
C ARG A 212 -3.42 9.28 0.09
N ARG A 213 -2.52 10.27 0.19
CA ARG A 213 -2.75 11.48 1.01
C ARG A 213 -3.88 12.37 0.49
N LYS A 214 -4.07 12.43 -0.83
CA LYS A 214 -5.01 13.36 -1.46
C LYS A 214 -6.40 12.74 -1.64
N PHE A 215 -6.45 11.48 -2.05
CA PHE A 215 -7.68 10.81 -2.45
C PHE A 215 -8.08 9.65 -1.54
N ASP A 216 -7.31 9.40 -0.48
CA ASP A 216 -7.43 8.19 0.35
C ASP A 216 -7.46 6.92 -0.51
N ALA A 217 -6.65 6.87 -1.57
CA ALA A 217 -6.76 5.88 -2.63
C ALA A 217 -5.46 5.11 -2.88
N SER A 218 -5.57 3.81 -3.18
CA SER A 218 -4.46 2.96 -3.59
C SER A 218 -4.92 1.92 -4.60
N TRP A 219 -4.11 1.70 -5.64
CA TRP A 219 -4.31 0.55 -6.53
C TRP A 219 -4.20 -0.75 -5.74
N LEU A 220 -5.18 -1.64 -5.93
CA LEU A 220 -5.11 -3.04 -5.50
C LEU A 220 -4.59 -3.90 -6.67
N ILE A 221 -5.12 -3.64 -7.87
CA ILE A 221 -4.71 -4.25 -9.13
C ILE A 221 -4.48 -3.11 -10.14
N PRO A 222 -3.23 -2.85 -10.56
CA PRO A 222 -2.93 -1.72 -11.45
C PRO A 222 -3.77 -1.75 -12.73
N GLY A 223 -4.44 -0.64 -13.03
CA GLY A 223 -5.28 -0.50 -14.22
C GLY A 223 -6.67 -1.12 -14.11
N GLU A 224 -6.93 -1.97 -13.10
CA GLU A 224 -8.21 -2.68 -12.97
C GLU A 224 -9.00 -2.27 -11.73
N MET A 225 -8.38 -2.20 -10.55
CA MET A 225 -9.09 -1.97 -9.29
C MET A 225 -8.33 -1.03 -8.35
N ILE A 226 -8.97 0.08 -8.00
CA ILE A 226 -8.52 1.03 -6.99
C ILE A 226 -9.45 0.98 -5.77
N ALA A 227 -8.87 0.87 -4.58
CA ALA A 227 -9.58 1.06 -3.33
C ALA A 227 -9.45 2.53 -2.91
N PHE A 228 -10.53 3.12 -2.41
CA PHE A 228 -10.49 4.50 -1.91
C PHE A 228 -11.48 4.78 -0.78
N GLY A 229 -11.23 5.83 0.01
CA GLY A 229 -12.16 6.35 1.01
C GLY A 229 -13.37 7.04 0.38
N ASP A 230 -14.48 7.18 1.12
CA ASP A 230 -15.69 7.81 0.60
C ASP A 230 -15.40 9.22 0.04
N PRO A 231 -15.78 9.53 -1.22
CA PRO A 231 -15.33 10.74 -1.87
C PRO A 231 -15.82 12.03 -1.18
N GLN A 232 -16.99 12.01 -0.52
CA GLN A 232 -17.47 13.19 0.22
C GLN A 232 -16.71 13.39 1.52
N LEU A 233 -16.44 12.30 2.26
CA LEU A 233 -15.62 12.38 3.48
C LEU A 233 -14.19 12.82 3.15
N THR A 234 -13.59 12.24 2.11
CA THR A 234 -12.25 12.61 1.63
C THR A 234 -12.18 14.07 1.21
N ALA A 235 -13.22 14.60 0.54
CA ALA A 235 -13.31 16.00 0.13
C ALA A 235 -13.40 17.01 1.28
N GLN A 236 -13.66 16.57 2.51
CA GLN A 236 -13.64 17.44 3.69
C GLN A 236 -12.22 17.77 4.16
N ASN A 237 -11.18 17.11 3.62
CA ASN A 237 -9.81 17.40 3.96
C ASN A 237 -9.40 18.80 3.46
N PRO A 238 -9.17 19.79 4.36
CA PRO A 238 -8.90 21.16 3.96
C PRO A 238 -7.56 21.33 3.23
N ARG A 239 -6.66 20.34 3.31
CA ARG A 239 -5.39 20.34 2.57
C ARG A 239 -5.58 20.16 1.06
N PHE A 240 -6.71 19.58 0.65
CA PHE A 240 -7.01 19.27 -0.75
C PHE A 240 -8.42 19.76 -1.11
N PRO A 241 -8.61 21.09 -1.26
CA PRO A 241 -9.90 21.63 -1.66
C PRO A 241 -10.25 21.22 -3.10
N GLY A 242 -11.55 21.18 -3.41
CA GLY A 242 -12.03 21.01 -4.78
C GLY A 242 -12.02 19.57 -5.32
N LEU A 243 -11.90 18.54 -4.47
CA LEU A 243 -11.87 17.13 -4.91
C LEU A 243 -13.15 16.67 -5.61
N LEU A 244 -14.28 17.37 -5.42
CA LEU A 244 -15.57 17.07 -6.04
C LEU A 244 -15.90 18.00 -7.22
N LEU A 245 -14.94 18.78 -7.71
CA LEU A 245 -15.16 19.64 -8.88
C LEU A 245 -15.18 18.81 -10.17
N SER A 246 -16.09 19.16 -11.08
CA SER A 246 -16.15 18.56 -12.42
C SER A 246 -14.96 19.04 -13.28
N PRO A 247 -14.47 18.23 -14.25
CA PRO A 247 -13.32 18.62 -15.09
C PRO A 247 -13.55 19.89 -15.92
N THR A 248 -14.80 20.29 -16.12
CA THR A 248 -15.25 21.42 -16.95
C THR A 248 -15.38 22.74 -16.20
N SER A 249 -15.23 22.76 -14.86
CA SER A 249 -15.29 24.00 -14.08
C SER A 249 -13.97 24.77 -14.17
N LYS A 250 -13.66 25.32 -15.35
CA LYS A 250 -12.71 26.44 -15.43
C LYS A 250 -13.37 27.68 -14.81
N GLU A 251 -12.58 28.39 -14.01
CA GLU A 251 -12.85 29.65 -13.32
C GLU A 251 -13.82 30.56 -14.07
N LYS A 252 -15.04 30.72 -13.55
CA LYS A 252 -15.76 31.99 -13.69
C LYS A 252 -15.26 32.89 -12.57
N GLY A 253 -14.44 33.87 -12.91
CA GLY A 253 -14.04 34.95 -12.00
C GLY A 253 -15.27 35.66 -11.39
N GLN A 254 -15.06 36.17 -10.17
CA GLN A 254 -15.93 37.00 -9.33
C GLN A 254 -16.77 38.00 -10.17
N SER A 255 -18.04 38.34 -9.86
CA SER A 255 -18.58 38.79 -8.57
C SER A 255 -20.14 38.89 -8.63
N PRO A 256 -20.87 39.44 -7.63
CA PRO A 256 -22.07 38.85 -7.05
C PRO A 256 -23.38 39.41 -7.63
N MET A 257 -24.43 38.59 -7.71
CA MET A 257 -25.80 39.04 -7.40
C MET A 257 -26.76 37.86 -7.24
N ALA A 258 -27.76 38.09 -6.39
CA ALA A 258 -28.63 37.11 -5.79
C ALA A 258 -29.88 36.75 -6.62
N HIS A 259 -30.45 35.60 -6.24
CA HIS A 259 -31.84 35.13 -6.39
C HIS A 259 -32.30 34.49 -7.72
N PRO A 260 -33.35 33.63 -7.68
CA PRO A 260 -33.60 32.53 -6.75
C PRO A 260 -33.85 31.19 -7.49
N VAL A 261 -33.92 30.15 -6.67
CA VAL A 261 -34.24 28.75 -6.98
C VAL A 261 -35.52 28.64 -7.84
N SER A 262 -35.44 27.86 -8.92
CA SER A 262 -36.60 27.33 -9.65
C SER A 262 -36.61 25.82 -9.47
N GLU A 263 -37.64 25.33 -8.80
CA GLU A 263 -38.04 23.93 -8.74
C GLU A 263 -38.14 23.34 -10.16
N CYS A 264 -37.68 22.11 -10.33
CA CYS A 264 -38.02 21.28 -11.49
C CYS A 264 -38.37 19.87 -10.99
N ASP A 265 -39.68 19.70 -10.86
CA ASP A 265 -40.51 18.51 -10.84
C ASP A 265 -39.86 17.12 -10.87
N LEU A 266 -40.11 16.41 -9.78
CA LEU A 266 -40.26 14.96 -9.74
C LEU A 266 -41.60 14.59 -10.42
N SER A 267 -41.56 14.06 -11.64
CA SER A 267 -42.53 13.05 -12.05
C SER A 267 -42.09 12.29 -13.30
N ASN A 268 -42.41 11.00 -13.31
CA ASN A 268 -42.34 10.04 -14.41
C ASN A 268 -41.04 9.24 -14.61
N ALA A 269 -40.98 8.10 -13.93
CA ALA A 269 -40.68 6.83 -14.61
C ALA A 269 -41.24 5.65 -13.79
N SER A 270 -42.55 5.43 -13.89
CA SER A 270 -43.13 4.12 -13.68
C SER A 270 -42.85 3.27 -14.91
N THR A 271 -42.03 2.23 -14.80
CA THR A 271 -42.15 1.03 -15.63
C THR A 271 -41.42 -0.09 -14.96
N ALA A 272 -42.20 -0.97 -14.33
CA ALA A 272 -41.76 -2.29 -13.95
C ALA A 272 -41.55 -3.10 -15.24
N THR A 273 -40.36 -3.62 -15.43
CA THR A 273 -40.11 -4.75 -16.34
C THR A 273 -39.60 -5.91 -15.51
N SER A 274 -40.51 -6.85 -15.27
CA SER A 274 -40.24 -8.20 -14.78
C SER A 274 -39.26 -8.90 -15.72
N PHE A 275 -38.17 -9.43 -15.18
CA PHE A 275 -37.27 -10.33 -15.91
C PHE A 275 -37.43 -11.76 -15.39
N SER A 276 -37.73 -12.65 -16.34
CA SER A 276 -37.91 -14.08 -16.19
C SER A 276 -36.60 -14.78 -15.83
N VAL A 277 -36.71 -15.74 -14.92
CA VAL A 277 -35.66 -16.69 -14.52
C VAL A 277 -35.35 -17.60 -15.70
N VAL A 278 -34.08 -17.67 -16.10
CA VAL A 278 -33.55 -18.76 -16.93
C VAL A 278 -32.60 -19.52 -16.03
N GLU A 279 -32.97 -20.76 -15.70
CA GLU A 279 -32.09 -21.74 -15.07
C GLU A 279 -31.14 -22.28 -16.14
N GLU A 280 -29.82 -22.18 -15.93
CA GLU A 280 -28.87 -23.04 -16.64
C GLU A 280 -27.78 -23.57 -15.70
N ASN A 281 -27.49 -24.85 -15.92
CA ASN A 281 -26.70 -25.80 -15.14
C ASN A 281 -25.19 -25.52 -15.14
N GLU A 282 -24.54 -26.11 -14.13
CA GLU A 282 -23.10 -26.13 -13.86
C GLU A 282 -22.25 -26.73 -15.00
N GLU A 283 -21.12 -26.09 -15.31
CA GLU A 283 -19.82 -26.78 -15.42
C GLU A 283 -18.68 -25.75 -15.27
N ALA A 284 -17.84 -25.92 -14.24
CA ALA A 284 -16.76 -25.00 -13.91
C ALA A 284 -15.52 -25.25 -14.79
N THR A 285 -15.37 -24.48 -15.86
CA THR A 285 -14.12 -24.45 -16.65
C THR A 285 -13.00 -23.73 -15.87
N PRO A 286 -11.76 -24.24 -15.83
CA PRO A 286 -10.65 -23.56 -15.16
C PRO A 286 -10.34 -22.22 -15.84
N LEU A 287 -10.26 -21.16 -15.04
CA LEU A 287 -9.82 -19.84 -15.48
C LEU A 287 -8.39 -19.92 -16.05
N LYS A 288 -8.24 -19.64 -17.35
CA LYS A 288 -6.92 -19.37 -17.94
C LYS A 288 -6.41 -18.03 -17.39
N PRO A 289 -5.14 -17.92 -16.95
CA PRO A 289 -4.56 -16.64 -16.62
C PRO A 289 -4.57 -15.77 -17.88
N PHE A 290 -5.24 -14.61 -17.79
CA PHE A 290 -5.25 -13.65 -18.88
C PHE A 290 -3.89 -12.95 -18.92
N ALA A 291 -3.23 -13.00 -20.07
CA ALA A 291 -2.17 -12.06 -20.42
C ALA A 291 -2.85 -10.73 -20.70
N GLY A 292 -3.08 -9.94 -19.66
CA GLY A 292 -3.52 -8.56 -19.79
C GLY A 292 -2.59 -7.85 -20.76
N THR A 293 -3.14 -7.25 -21.82
CA THR A 293 -2.40 -6.28 -22.61
C THR A 293 -1.88 -5.23 -21.63
N PRO A 294 -0.56 -5.04 -21.47
CA PRO A 294 -0.06 -4.04 -20.55
C PRO A 294 -0.69 -2.70 -20.92
N VAL A 295 -1.33 -2.05 -19.95
CA VAL A 295 -1.67 -0.64 -20.07
C VAL A 295 -0.37 0.04 -20.46
N ARG A 296 -0.31 0.60 -21.67
CA ARG A 296 0.92 1.14 -22.24
C ARG A 296 1.61 1.99 -21.18
N PRO A 297 2.88 1.72 -20.82
CA PRO A 297 3.63 2.69 -20.07
C PRO A 297 3.59 3.96 -20.91
N PHE A 298 2.98 4.99 -20.32
CA PHE A 298 2.89 6.32 -20.91
C PHE A 298 4.31 6.69 -21.40
N SER A 299 4.44 7.07 -22.67
CA SER A 299 5.73 7.26 -23.34
C SER A 299 6.43 8.55 -22.89
N ALA A 300 7.77 8.50 -22.80
CA ALA A 300 8.84 9.47 -22.45
C ALA A 300 8.66 11.01 -22.54
N GLU A 301 7.51 11.58 -22.92
CA GLU A 301 7.21 13.01 -22.83
C GLU A 301 6.45 13.38 -21.54
N GLN A 302 6.50 12.51 -20.53
CA GLN A 302 5.61 12.54 -19.37
C GLN A 302 5.99 13.63 -18.37
N LYS A 303 5.09 14.60 -18.19
CA LYS A 303 4.96 15.29 -16.91
C LYS A 303 4.91 14.26 -15.77
N SER A 304 5.61 14.51 -14.66
CA SER A 304 5.61 13.63 -13.50
C SER A 304 4.18 13.28 -13.09
N GLN A 305 3.90 12.02 -12.74
CA GLN A 305 2.57 11.60 -12.25
C GLN A 305 2.06 12.51 -11.12
N MET A 306 2.98 13.02 -10.31
CA MET A 306 2.73 14.03 -9.28
C MET A 306 2.04 15.29 -9.80
N GLU A 307 2.48 15.85 -10.93
CA GLU A 307 1.91 17.09 -11.47
C GLU A 307 0.44 16.95 -11.86
N TYR A 308 0.06 15.79 -12.39
CA TYR A 308 -1.34 15.48 -12.69
C TYR A 308 -2.13 15.29 -11.40
N LEU A 309 -1.62 14.46 -10.48
CA LEU A 309 -2.29 14.20 -9.22
C LEU A 309 -2.54 15.48 -8.42
N GLN A 310 -1.62 16.45 -8.45
CA GLN A 310 -1.80 17.74 -7.77
C GLN A 310 -3.03 18.51 -8.26
N LYS A 311 -3.32 18.44 -9.56
CA LYS A 311 -4.43 19.17 -10.20
C LYS A 311 -5.74 18.40 -10.20
N ASP A 312 -5.70 17.10 -9.99
CA ASP A 312 -6.87 16.25 -10.18
C ASP A 312 -7.97 16.47 -9.12
N SER A 313 -9.23 16.40 -9.57
CA SER A 313 -10.38 16.04 -8.74
C SER A 313 -10.63 14.54 -8.86
N PHE A 314 -11.58 13.96 -8.11
CA PHE A 314 -11.96 12.56 -8.29
C PHE A 314 -12.39 12.26 -9.74
N ALA A 315 -13.14 13.17 -10.35
CA ALA A 315 -13.62 13.00 -11.72
C ALA A 315 -12.46 12.97 -12.72
N SER A 316 -11.54 13.94 -12.66
CA SER A 316 -10.40 13.96 -13.58
C SER A 316 -9.41 12.83 -13.32
N LEU A 317 -9.22 12.43 -12.06
CA LEU A 317 -8.44 11.26 -11.67
C LEU A 317 -8.98 9.99 -12.33
N PHE A 318 -10.27 9.69 -12.15
CA PHE A 318 -10.89 8.47 -12.67
C PHE A 318 -10.91 8.45 -14.21
N LEU A 319 -11.21 9.59 -14.85
CA LEU A 319 -11.10 9.70 -16.30
C LEU A 319 -9.69 9.36 -16.79
N ARG A 320 -8.67 9.96 -16.17
CA ARG A 320 -7.25 9.78 -16.53
C ARG A 320 -6.76 8.36 -16.27
N MET A 321 -7.23 7.72 -15.21
CA MET A 321 -6.91 6.34 -14.86
C MET A 321 -7.70 5.31 -15.68
N GLY A 322 -8.62 5.74 -16.54
CA GLY A 322 -9.45 4.84 -17.34
C GLY A 322 -10.55 4.14 -16.54
N ILE A 323 -10.84 4.61 -15.32
CA ILE A 323 -11.88 4.05 -14.46
C ILE A 323 -13.26 4.50 -14.95
N ARG A 324 -14.22 3.58 -15.01
CA ARG A 324 -15.61 3.83 -15.44
C ARG A 324 -16.66 3.33 -14.45
N HIS A 325 -16.26 2.50 -13.49
CA HIS A 325 -17.17 1.98 -12.47
C HIS A 325 -16.79 2.51 -11.09
N ILE A 326 -17.80 2.97 -10.36
CA ILE A 326 -17.69 3.28 -8.93
C ILE A 326 -18.57 2.30 -8.16
N VAL A 327 -17.99 1.62 -7.20
CA VAL A 327 -18.67 0.63 -6.37
C VAL A 327 -18.71 1.12 -4.93
N ARG A 328 -19.90 1.23 -4.37
CA ARG A 328 -20.13 1.59 -2.97
C ARG A 328 -20.55 0.36 -2.14
N LEU A 329 -19.88 0.19 -1.01
CA LEU A 329 -20.11 -0.90 -0.05
C LEU A 329 -20.72 -0.43 1.29
N ASN A 330 -20.76 0.88 1.54
CA ASN A 330 -21.45 1.47 2.68
C ASN A 330 -22.86 1.96 2.33
N TYR A 331 -23.73 2.00 3.33
CA TYR A 331 -25.00 2.68 3.21
C TYR A 331 -24.79 4.20 3.17
N LEU A 332 -25.67 4.91 2.44
CA LEU A 332 -25.63 6.37 2.32
C LEU A 332 -25.70 7.10 3.67
N HIS A 333 -26.54 6.62 4.57
CA HIS A 333 -26.75 7.24 5.88
C HIS A 333 -25.48 7.19 6.75
N GLU A 334 -24.55 6.27 6.51
CA GLU A 334 -23.28 6.17 7.27
C GLU A 334 -22.34 7.37 7.02
N CYS A 335 -22.55 8.07 5.90
CA CYS A 335 -21.79 9.25 5.50
C CYS A 335 -22.63 10.54 5.50
N LYS A 336 -23.85 10.50 6.06
CA LYS A 336 -24.81 11.62 6.06
C LYS A 336 -25.11 12.16 4.64
N GLN A 337 -25.13 11.28 3.65
CA GLN A 337 -25.37 11.66 2.26
C GLN A 337 -26.82 11.40 1.86
N GLU A 338 -27.37 12.29 1.04
CA GLU A 338 -28.69 12.12 0.40
C GLU A 338 -28.59 11.61 -1.04
N ILE A 339 -27.41 11.70 -1.66
CA ILE A 339 -27.19 11.34 -3.07
C ILE A 339 -26.29 10.12 -3.21
N ASN A 340 -26.59 9.27 -4.19
CA ASN A 340 -25.89 8.01 -4.43
C ASN A 340 -24.44 8.19 -4.90
N CYS A 341 -24.15 9.29 -5.62
CA CYS A 341 -22.85 9.58 -6.22
C CYS A 341 -22.69 11.10 -6.35
N PRO A 342 -21.52 11.68 -6.08
CA PRO A 342 -21.26 13.10 -6.33
C PRO A 342 -21.57 13.53 -7.77
N THR A 343 -22.13 14.73 -7.96
CA THR A 343 -22.51 15.26 -9.29
C THR A 343 -21.35 15.23 -10.28
N ALA A 344 -20.13 15.57 -9.86
CA ALA A 344 -18.96 15.54 -10.74
C ALA A 344 -18.62 14.14 -11.29
N LEU A 345 -19.00 13.08 -10.59
CA LEU A 345 -18.84 11.70 -11.07
C LEU A 345 -20.01 11.28 -11.98
N ILE A 346 -21.19 11.85 -11.79
CA ILE A 346 -22.33 11.70 -12.70
C ILE A 346 -22.01 12.38 -14.04
N ASP A 347 -21.41 13.58 -14.01
CA ASP A 347 -21.06 14.38 -15.18
C ASP A 347 -20.07 13.67 -16.13
N ILE A 348 -19.31 12.70 -15.62
CA ILE A 348 -18.37 11.88 -16.41
C ILE A 348 -18.92 10.49 -16.74
N ASN A 349 -20.23 10.28 -16.57
CA ASN A 349 -20.95 9.05 -16.89
C ASN A 349 -20.43 7.79 -16.17
N MET A 350 -20.05 7.91 -14.90
CA MET A 350 -19.66 6.75 -14.08
C MET A 350 -20.81 5.76 -13.93
N LYS A 351 -20.53 4.47 -14.13
CA LYS A 351 -21.43 3.37 -13.82
C LYS A 351 -21.37 3.11 -12.31
N VAL A 352 -22.52 3.10 -11.63
CA VAL A 352 -22.58 2.97 -10.16
C VAL A 352 -23.07 1.58 -9.77
N GLY A 353 -22.29 0.88 -8.95
CA GLY A 353 -22.67 -0.39 -8.32
C GLY A 353 -22.84 -0.24 -6.81
N ASN A 354 -23.99 -0.62 -6.26
CA ASN A 354 -24.25 -0.59 -4.82
C ASN A 354 -24.30 -2.01 -4.26
N TYR A 355 -23.36 -2.36 -3.38
CA TYR A 355 -23.27 -3.67 -2.72
C TYR A 355 -23.11 -3.50 -1.22
N GLU A 356 -24.11 -2.87 -0.60
CA GLU A 356 -24.03 -2.37 0.76
C GLU A 356 -24.10 -3.50 1.80
N PHE A 357 -23.29 -3.38 2.86
CA PHE A 357 -23.38 -4.22 4.05
C PHE A 357 -22.85 -3.50 5.29
N LYS A 358 -23.21 -4.01 6.47
CA LYS A 358 -22.94 -3.37 7.76
C LYS A 358 -21.43 -3.22 8.00
N ASP A 359 -21.04 -2.06 8.54
CA ASP A 359 -19.65 -1.78 8.90
C ASP A 359 -19.09 -2.79 9.91
N GLY A 360 -17.82 -3.19 9.72
CA GLY A 360 -17.15 -4.20 10.54
C GLY A 360 -17.74 -5.61 10.46
N SER A 361 -18.67 -5.87 9.53
CA SER A 361 -19.25 -7.20 9.31
C SER A 361 -18.71 -7.87 8.04
N VAL A 362 -19.09 -9.13 7.82
CA VAL A 362 -18.77 -9.89 6.61
C VAL A 362 -19.95 -9.80 5.64
N PRO A 363 -19.73 -9.62 4.31
CA PRO A 363 -20.82 -9.55 3.35
C PRO A 363 -21.58 -10.88 3.27
N GLY A 364 -22.90 -10.80 3.12
CA GLY A 364 -23.72 -11.98 2.83
C GLY A 364 -23.37 -12.58 1.46
N ARG A 365 -23.53 -13.91 1.31
CA ARG A 365 -23.19 -14.64 0.05
C ARG A 365 -23.84 -14.05 -1.21
N LYS A 366 -25.05 -13.47 -1.10
CA LYS A 366 -25.71 -12.81 -2.23
C LYS A 366 -24.96 -11.55 -2.65
N THR A 367 -24.65 -10.66 -1.70
CA THR A 367 -23.89 -9.43 -1.93
C THR A 367 -22.53 -9.73 -2.52
N LEU A 368 -21.79 -10.70 -1.94
CA LEU A 368 -20.48 -11.11 -2.43
C LEU A 368 -20.54 -11.61 -3.89
N ARG A 369 -21.45 -12.53 -4.21
CA ARG A 369 -21.60 -13.03 -5.59
C ARG A 369 -21.95 -11.92 -6.58
N SER A 370 -22.88 -11.04 -6.21
CA SER A 370 -23.27 -9.93 -7.10
C SER A 370 -22.12 -8.94 -7.33
N PHE A 371 -21.29 -8.69 -6.31
CA PHE A 371 -20.08 -7.87 -6.44
C PHE A 371 -19.04 -8.53 -7.36
N VAL A 372 -18.72 -9.80 -7.13
CA VAL A 372 -17.78 -10.55 -7.99
C VAL A 372 -18.24 -10.55 -9.45
N SER A 373 -19.52 -10.85 -9.71
CA SER A 373 -20.06 -10.80 -11.08
C SER A 373 -20.03 -9.39 -11.68
N HIS A 374 -20.08 -8.33 -10.87
CA HIS A 374 -19.85 -6.98 -11.37
C HIS A 374 -18.39 -6.80 -11.80
N CYS A 375 -17.44 -7.16 -10.94
CA CYS A 375 -16.01 -7.09 -11.24
C CYS A 375 -15.67 -7.84 -12.54
N GLU A 376 -16.20 -9.04 -12.73
CA GLU A 376 -16.00 -9.84 -13.94
C GLU A 376 -16.50 -9.13 -15.21
N ARG A 377 -17.64 -8.42 -15.14
CA ARG A 377 -18.15 -7.64 -16.28
C ARG A 377 -17.41 -6.32 -16.51
N ALA A 378 -16.86 -5.73 -15.45
CA ALA A 378 -16.26 -4.40 -15.45
C ALA A 378 -14.72 -4.40 -15.58
N HIS A 379 -14.06 -5.56 -15.51
CA HIS A 379 -12.59 -5.65 -15.43
C HIS A 379 -11.84 -4.87 -16.53
N ALA A 380 -12.40 -4.78 -17.74
CA ALA A 380 -11.79 -4.07 -18.86
C ALA A 380 -11.97 -2.53 -18.81
N GLU A 381 -12.83 -2.01 -17.93
CA GLU A 381 -13.20 -0.58 -17.86
C GLU A 381 -12.78 0.10 -16.54
N GLY A 382 -12.01 -0.59 -15.69
CA GLY A 382 -11.51 -0.07 -14.41
C GLY A 382 -12.59 0.20 -13.35
N LEU A 383 -12.29 -0.21 -12.10
CA LEU A 383 -13.19 -0.12 -10.95
C LEU A 383 -12.57 0.71 -9.82
N ALA A 384 -13.35 1.63 -9.28
CA ALA A 384 -13.08 2.29 -8.01
C ALA A 384 -14.03 1.78 -6.95
N VAL A 385 -13.51 1.07 -5.94
CA VAL A 385 -14.31 0.45 -4.87
C VAL A 385 -14.10 1.24 -3.59
N HIS A 386 -15.19 1.63 -2.92
CA HIS A 386 -15.12 2.29 -1.63
C HIS A 386 -16.17 1.77 -0.64
N CYS A 387 -15.85 1.95 0.63
CA CYS A 387 -16.82 1.99 1.71
C CYS A 387 -16.74 3.37 2.37
N LYS A 388 -16.89 3.45 3.69
CA LYS A 388 -16.69 4.71 4.41
C LYS A 388 -15.22 5.15 4.38
N ALA A 389 -14.33 4.23 4.74
CA ALA A 389 -12.90 4.46 4.91
C ALA A 389 -12.03 3.78 3.83
N GLY A 390 -12.63 3.00 2.92
CA GLY A 390 -11.86 2.29 1.89
C GLY A 390 -10.94 1.17 2.40
N LEU A 391 -11.20 0.61 3.59
CA LEU A 391 -10.31 -0.36 4.25
C LEU A 391 -10.94 -1.73 4.57
N GLY A 392 -11.93 -1.78 5.46
CA GLY A 392 -12.40 -3.06 6.02
C GLY A 392 -13.43 -3.79 5.17
N ARG A 393 -14.37 -3.06 4.57
CA ARG A 393 -15.42 -3.62 3.70
C ARG A 393 -14.97 -3.73 2.24
N THR A 394 -14.21 -2.72 1.80
CA THR A 394 -13.53 -2.66 0.51
C THR A 394 -12.45 -3.72 0.47
#